data_AF-A0A349DG89-F1
#
_entry.id   AF-A0A349DG89-F1
#
_cell.length_a   1.000
_cell.length_b   1.000
_cell.length_c   1.000
_cell.angle_alpha   90.00
_cell.angle_beta   90.00
_cell.angle_gamma   90.00
#
_symmetry.space_group_name_H-M   'P 1'
#
loop_
_entity.id
_entity.type
_entity.pdbx_description
1 polymer ?
#
loop_
_entity_poly.entity_id
_entity_poly.type
_entity_poly.pdbx_seq_one_letter_code
_entity_poly.pdbx_strand_id
1 'polypeptide(L)' 'MPQFQTIEQAFEWFLENVYPNLSSEDKHILRNAKYAFYKEDLKISTKRMNRILREYSTFKVMYDVEK' A
#
# COMPACT_ATOMS: atom_id res chain seq x y z
N MET A 1 4.82 -14.14 -2.66
CA MET A 1 4.51 -12.79 -2.14
C MET A 1 5.82 -12.05 -2.02
N PRO A 2 6.00 -10.90 -2.67
CA PRO A 2 7.21 -10.10 -2.48
C PRO A 2 7.30 -9.62 -1.03
N GLN A 3 8.53 -9.49 -0.54
CA GLN A 3 8.85 -9.02 0.80
C GLN A 3 9.54 -7.67 0.70
N PHE A 4 9.24 -6.79 1.63
CA PHE A 4 9.70 -5.41 1.62
C PHE A 4 10.18 -5.03 3.01
N GLN A 5 11.15 -4.11 3.07
CA GLN A 5 11.71 -3.62 4.33
C GLN A 5 10.82 -2.54 4.95
N THR A 6 10.05 -1.82 4.14
CA THR A 6 9.14 -0.77 4.60
C THR A 6 7.73 -0.94 4.07
N ILE A 7 6.77 -0.28 4.75
CA ILE A 7 5.38 -0.27 4.32
C ILE A 7 5.19 0.54 3.03
N GLU A 8 6.00 1.57 2.81
CA GLU A 8 5.98 2.39 1.61
C GLU A 8 6.33 1.56 0.37
N GLN A 9 7.37 0.73 0.45
CA GLN A 9 7.76 -0.19 -0.63
C GLN A 9 6.66 -1.21 -0.94
N ALA A 10 6.04 -1.77 0.10
CA ALA A 10 4.90 -2.69 -0.07
C ALA A 10 3.69 -1.97 -0.69
N PHE A 11 3.45 -0.72 -0.30
CA PHE A 11 2.34 0.09 -0.80
C PHE A 11 2.56 0.51 -2.26
N GLU A 12 3.77 0.87 -2.64
CA GLU A 12 4.15 1.16 -4.02
C GLU A 12 3.93 -0.07 -4.91
N TRP A 13 4.43 -1.24 -4.49
CA TRP A 13 4.22 -2.47 -5.23
C TRP A 13 2.73 -2.80 -5.39
N PHE A 14 1.92 -2.58 -4.35
CA PHE A 14 0.47 -2.72 -4.42
C PHE A 14 -0.15 -1.79 -5.47
N LEU A 15 0.28 -0.53 -5.54
CA LEU A 15 -0.22 0.45 -6.52
C LEU A 15 0.14 0.07 -7.97
N GLU A 16 1.26 -0.63 -8.17
CA GLU A 16 1.71 -1.06 -9.50
C GLU A 16 1.12 -2.40 -9.94
N ASN A 17 0.91 -3.34 -9.02
CA ASN A 17 0.61 -4.73 -9.38
C ASN A 17 -0.82 -5.16 -9.01
N VAL A 18 -1.40 -4.59 -7.95
CA VAL A 18 -2.73 -4.97 -7.46
C VAL A 18 -3.77 -3.92 -7.87
N TYR A 19 -3.50 -2.65 -7.61
CA TYR A 19 -4.41 -1.54 -7.90
C TYR A 19 -4.94 -1.51 -9.35
N PRO A 20 -4.14 -1.79 -10.41
CA PRO A 20 -4.65 -1.78 -11.79
C PRO A 20 -5.74 -2.83 -12.05
N ASN A 21 -5.78 -3.90 -11.25
CA ASN A 21 -6.73 -5.00 -11.40
C ASN A 21 -7.98 -4.86 -10.52
N LEU A 22 -8.03 -3.83 -9.67
CA LEU A 22 -9.20 -3.54 -8.84
C LEU A 22 -10.40 -3.05 -9.66
N SER A 23 -11.60 -3.17 -9.08
CA SER A 23 -12.82 -2.63 -9.67
C SER A 23 -12.74 -1.10 -9.79
N SER A 24 -13.57 -0.52 -10.66
CA SER A 24 -13.66 0.94 -10.81
C SER A 24 -14.08 1.63 -9.50
N GLU A 25 -14.93 0.99 -8.71
CA GLU A 25 -15.40 1.49 -7.42
C GLU A 25 -14.25 1.55 -6.40
N ASP A 26 -13.50 0.46 -6.25
CA ASP A 26 -12.35 0.39 -5.35
C ASP A 26 -11.26 1.41 -5.75
N LYS A 27 -10.99 1.52 -7.05
CA LYS A 27 -10.04 2.51 -7.59
C LYS A 27 -10.46 3.94 -7.25
N HIS A 28 -11.76 4.23 -7.27
CA HIS A 28 -12.29 5.53 -6.89
C HIS A 28 -12.05 5.80 -5.40
N ILE A 29 -12.34 4.84 -4.52
CA ILE A 29 -12.13 4.98 -3.06
C ILE A 29 -10.64 5.26 -2.75
N LEU A 30 -9.75 4.58 -3.46
CA LEU A 30 -8.31 4.64 -3.27
C LEU A 30 -7.62 5.81 -4.00
N ARG A 31 -8.33 6.54 -4.87
CA ARG A 31 -7.76 7.62 -5.70
C ARG A 31 -6.98 8.64 -4.89
N ASN A 32 -7.54 9.09 -3.77
CA ASN A 32 -6.90 10.09 -2.92
C ASN A 32 -5.67 9.53 -2.19
N ALA A 33 -5.68 8.24 -1.84
CA ALA A 33 -4.55 7.57 -1.22
C ALA A 33 -3.39 7.42 -2.22
N LYS A 34 -3.68 7.00 -3.46
CA LYS A 34 -2.70 6.94 -4.54
C LYS A 34 -2.09 8.32 -4.83
N TYR A 35 -2.94 9.35 -4.97
CA TYR A 35 -2.47 10.71 -5.22
C TYR A 35 -1.57 11.24 -4.08
N ALA A 36 -1.99 11.04 -2.83
CA ALA A 36 -1.22 11.45 -1.67
C ALA A 36 0.04 10.61 -1.43
N PHE A 37 0.20 9.45 -2.08
CA PHE A 37 1.44 8.68 -1.99
C PHE A 37 2.54 9.25 -2.89
N TYR A 38 2.19 9.67 -4.11
CA TYR A 38 3.16 10.17 -5.09
C TYR A 38 3.46 11.67 -5.00
N LYS A 39 2.63 12.45 -4.28
CA LYS A 39 2.83 13.89 -4.17
C LYS A 39 3.76 14.22 -2.99
N GLU A 40 4.89 14.87 -3.26
CA GLU A 40 5.92 15.19 -2.25
C GLU A 40 5.39 15.95 -1.02
N ASP A 41 4.43 16.87 -1.20
CA ASP A 41 3.85 17.68 -0.13
C ASP A 41 2.73 16.98 0.68
N LEU A 42 2.25 15.83 0.21
CA LEU A 42 1.24 15.05 0.92
C LEU A 42 1.87 13.75 1.40
N LYS A 43 1.76 13.45 2.69
CA LYS A 43 2.17 12.16 3.23
C LYS A 43 0.94 11.37 3.64
N ILE A 44 0.71 10.24 2.96
CA ILE A 44 -0.20 9.23 3.47
C ILE A 44 0.42 8.58 4.72
N SER A 45 -0.37 8.42 5.77
CA SER A 45 0.13 7.81 7.01
C SER A 45 0.34 6.31 6.82
N THR A 46 1.36 5.75 7.48
CA THR A 46 1.63 4.32 7.52
C THR A 46 0.42 3.50 7.97
N LYS A 47 -0.36 4.02 8.94
CA LYS A 47 -1.63 3.41 9.40
C LYS A 47 -2.64 3.27 8.26
N ARG A 48 -2.76 4.29 7.39
CA ARG A 48 -3.68 4.26 6.25
C ARG A 48 -3.19 3.31 5.16
N MET A 49 -1.88 3.28 4.87
CA MET A 49 -1.30 2.29 3.96
C MET A 49 -1.58 0.87 4.44
N ASN A 50 -1.36 0.60 5.75
CA ASN A 50 -1.58 -0.71 6.37
C ASN A 50 -3.04 -1.17 6.22
N ARG A 51 -3.97 -0.26 6.46
CA ARG A 51 -5.40 -0.53 6.30
C ARG A 51 -5.73 -0.93 4.87
N ILE A 52 -5.28 -0.15 3.89
CA ILE A 52 -5.54 -0.41 2.47
C ILE A 52 -4.92 -1.76 2.05
N LEU A 53 -3.68 -2.03 2.44
CA LEU A 53 -3.02 -3.31 2.10
C LEU A 53 -3.80 -4.51 2.66
N ARG A 54 -4.34 -4.41 3.88
CA ARG A 54 -5.15 -5.47 4.49
C ARG A 54 -6.53 -5.63 3.87
N GLU A 55 -7.15 -4.54 3.43
CA GLU A 55 -8.50 -4.56 2.84
C GLU A 55 -8.49 -5.04 1.39
N TYR A 56 -7.48 -4.66 0.60
CA TYR A 56 -7.47 -4.88 -0.85
C TYR A 56 -6.41 -5.88 -1.33
N SER A 57 -5.67 -6.53 -0.42
CA SER A 57 -4.69 -7.55 -0.77
C SER A 57 -4.48 -8.56 0.36
N THR A 58 -3.81 -9.67 0.06
CA THR A 58 -3.30 -10.57 1.10
C THR A 58 -1.99 -9.98 1.63
N PHE A 59 -2.04 -9.31 2.78
CA PHE A 59 -0.89 -8.63 3.38
C PHE A 59 -0.56 -9.18 4.78
N LYS A 60 0.73 -9.37 5.08
CA LYS A 60 1.25 -9.84 6.38
C LYS A 60 2.50 -9.06 6.75
N VAL A 61 2.70 -8.84 8.05
CA VAL A 61 3.91 -8.23 8.62
C VAL A 61 4.78 -9.35 9.20
N MET A 62 6.07 -9.32 8.89
CA MET A 62 7.08 -10.23 9.45
C MET A 62 8.10 -9.41 10.25
N TYR A 63 8.58 -9.98 11.35
CA TYR A 63 9.61 -9.38 12.19
C TYR A 63 10.78 -10.35 12.26
N ASP A 64 11.93 -9.92 11.76
CA ASP A 64 13.19 -10.66 11.86
C ASP A 64 14.02 -10.09 13.01
N VAL A 65 14.66 -10.96 13.79
CA VAL A 65 15.51 -10.58 14.92
C VAL A 65 16.86 -11.25 14.72
N GLU A 66 17.91 -10.45 14.61
CA GLU A 66 19.29 -10.92 14.47
C GLU A 66 20.10 -10.58 15.72
N LYS A 67 21.20 -11.30 15.93
CA LYS A 67 22.00 -11.32 17.17
C LYS A 67 23.14 -10.31 17.15
#